data_AF-A0A6N2M0S7-F1
#
_entry.id   AF-A0A6N2M0S7-F1
#
_cell.length_a   1.000
_cell.length_b   1.000
_cell.length_c   1.000
_cell.angle_alpha   90.00
_cell.angle_beta   90.00
_cell.angle_gamma   90.00
#
_symmetry.space_group_name_H-M   'P 1'
#
loop_
_entity.id
_entity.type
_entity.pdbx_description
1 polymer ?
#
loop_
_entity_poly.entity_id
_entity_poly.type
_entity_poly.pdbx_seq_one_letter_code
_entity_poly.pdbx_strand_id
1 'polypeptide(L)'
;MTMFIYCLYMKKAKTSIPWLDDTENKLLCLEASATRKLGASPTATVSPFEAGFLGEKSREQYIKDVSKCLEYIKDGESYELCLTSQMRKTVGEIDSLGLYLHLRERNPAPYAAWLNFSNEDLCICCSSPERFLRLDRNGILEAKPIKGTIARGVTSEEDEQLKLKLQYRIKLKIL
;
A
#
# COMPACT_ATOMS: atom_id res chain seq x y z
N MET A 1 9.94 4.51 -2.35
CA MET A 1 8.65 4.61 -1.67
C MET A 1 7.93 3.30 -1.91
N THR A 2 8.09 2.37 -0.97
CA THR A 2 7.48 1.05 -1.07
C THR A 2 6.06 1.19 -0.56
N MET A 3 5.07 0.98 -1.43
CA MET A 3 3.68 0.90 -1.01
C MET A 3 3.50 -0.44 -0.27
N PHE A 4 3.28 -0.37 1.03
CA PHE A 4 2.88 -1.54 1.81
C PHE A 4 1.37 -1.48 1.99
N ILE A 5 0.67 -2.33 1.25
CA ILE A 5 -0.72 -2.65 1.54
C ILE A 5 -0.69 -3.93 2.36
N TYR A 6 -1.00 -3.83 3.64
CA TYR A 6 -1.21 -5.00 4.48
C TYR A 6 -2.68 -5.38 4.37
N CYS A 7 -2.94 -6.45 3.63
CA CYS A 7 -4.24 -7.12 3.61
C CYS A 7 -4.16 -8.28 4.61
N LEU A 8 -4.86 -8.13 5.74
CA LEU A 8 -4.96 -9.17 6.75
C LEU A 8 -6.21 -9.99 6.46
N TYR A 9 -6.00 -11.28 6.22
CA TYR A 9 -7.06 -12.25 6.00
C TYR A 9 -7.03 -13.29 7.12
N MET A 10 -8.02 -13.28 8.01
CA MET A 10 -8.13 -14.25 9.10
C MET A 10 -8.91 -15.47 8.58
N LYS A 11 -8.24 -16.62 8.48
CA LYS A 11 -8.79 -17.77 7.76
C LYS A 11 -9.68 -18.63 8.68
N LYS A 12 -10.99 -18.63 8.44
CA LYS A 12 -11.81 -19.86 8.51
C LYS A 12 -12.70 -19.90 7.28
N ALA A 13 -12.52 -20.93 6.45
CA ALA A 13 -13.10 -21.00 5.12
C ALA A 13 -14.63 -21.01 5.13
N LYS A 14 -15.24 -20.12 4.33
CA LYS A 14 -16.31 -20.48 3.38
C LYS A 14 -16.42 -19.39 2.31
N THR A 15 -16.28 -19.83 1.07
CA THR A 15 -16.29 -18.99 -0.12
C THR A 15 -17.72 -18.60 -0.48
N SER A 16 -18.00 -17.31 -0.54
CA SER A 16 -18.72 -16.68 -1.66
C SER A 16 -18.30 -15.22 -1.72
N ILE A 17 -18.11 -14.67 -2.92
CA ILE A 17 -17.64 -13.30 -3.16
C ILE A 17 -18.77 -12.51 -3.89
N PRO A 18 -19.89 -12.13 -3.21
CA PRO A 18 -20.81 -11.02 -3.54
C PRO A 18 -20.13 -9.70 -3.18
N TRP A 19 -18.99 -9.53 -3.83
CA TRP A 19 -17.83 -8.80 -3.35
C TRP A 19 -18.17 -7.34 -3.21
N LEU A 20 -17.71 -6.69 -2.15
CA LEU A 20 -17.94 -5.26 -1.99
C LEU A 20 -19.41 -4.79 -1.94
N ASP A 21 -20.41 -5.62 -2.24
CA ASP A 21 -21.81 -5.20 -2.38
C ASP A 21 -22.46 -4.87 -1.01
N ASP A 22 -21.75 -5.20 0.09
CA ASP A 22 -22.00 -4.74 1.46
C ASP A 22 -20.96 -3.71 1.94
N THR A 23 -19.75 -3.69 1.37
CA THR A 23 -18.76 -2.59 1.54
C THR A 23 -19.39 -1.24 1.20
N GLU A 24 -20.28 -1.31 0.21
CA GLU A 24 -21.19 -0.36 -0.39
C GLU A 24 -22.30 0.17 0.55
N ASN A 25 -22.90 -0.61 1.46
CA ASN A 25 -24.01 -0.13 2.30
C ASN A 25 -23.58 0.62 3.57
N LYS A 26 -22.39 0.32 4.11
CA LYS A 26 -21.97 0.81 5.44
C LYS A 26 -21.15 2.10 5.42
N LEU A 27 -20.51 2.41 4.29
CA LEU A 27 -19.96 3.75 4.10
C LEU A 27 -21.09 4.80 3.95
N LEU A 28 -22.29 4.40 3.48
CA LEU A 28 -23.46 5.27 3.24
C LEU A 28 -24.19 5.79 4.50
N CYS A 29 -23.91 5.28 5.69
CA CYS A 29 -24.42 5.85 6.97
C CYS A 29 -23.46 6.88 7.60
N LEU A 30 -22.37 7.23 6.92
CA LEU A 30 -21.40 8.21 7.40
C LEU A 30 -21.96 9.63 7.25
N GLU A 31 -22.60 10.18 8.29
CA GLU A 31 -22.40 11.61 8.56
C GLU A 31 -20.94 11.80 8.95
N ALA A 32 -20.30 12.81 8.35
CA ALA A 32 -18.92 13.16 8.64
C ALA A 32 -18.80 13.61 10.11
N SER A 33 -18.61 12.65 11.01
CA SER A 33 -18.27 12.95 12.39
C SER A 33 -16.81 13.36 12.43
N ALA A 34 -16.67 14.69 12.50
CA ALA A 34 -15.52 15.46 12.90
C ALA A 34 -14.43 14.65 13.62
N THR A 35 -13.19 14.93 13.22
CA THR A 35 -11.95 14.68 13.94
C THR A 35 -12.18 14.68 15.45
N ARG A 36 -12.42 13.51 16.04
CA ARG A 36 -12.39 13.36 17.49
C ARG A 36 -10.92 13.36 17.89
N LYS A 37 -10.56 14.29 18.79
CA LYS A 37 -9.29 14.22 19.52
C LYS A 37 -9.23 12.84 20.18
N LEU A 38 -8.32 11.99 19.70
CA LEU A 38 -7.96 10.75 20.37
C LEU A 38 -7.30 11.11 21.70
N GLY A 39 -7.98 10.79 22.80
CA GLY A 39 -7.32 10.59 24.09
C GLY A 39 -6.40 9.38 23.99
N ALA A 40 -5.32 9.38 24.77
CA ALA A 40 -4.27 8.36 24.71
C ALA A 40 -4.85 6.94 24.82
N SER A 41 -4.52 6.09 23.84
CA SER A 41 -4.84 4.67 23.84
C SER A 41 -3.71 3.88 24.54
N PRO A 42 -4.00 2.75 25.21
CA PRO A 42 -3.01 1.99 25.95
C PRO A 42 -1.91 1.45 25.03
N THR A 43 -0.69 1.44 25.53
CA THR A 43 0.49 0.87 24.88
C THR A 43 0.28 -0.64 24.70
N ALA A 44 -0.11 -1.07 23.50
CA ALA A 44 -0.23 -2.49 23.19
C ALA A 44 1.17 -3.10 23.08
N THR A 45 1.46 -4.09 23.92
CA THR A 45 2.69 -4.89 23.88
C THR A 45 2.65 -5.83 22.68
N VAL A 46 3.40 -5.48 21.64
CA VAL A 46 3.62 -6.34 20.47
C VAL A 46 4.56 -7.48 20.88
N SER A 47 4.07 -8.72 20.87
CA SER A 47 4.92 -9.89 21.14
C SER A 47 5.91 -10.14 19.99
N PRO A 48 7.12 -10.66 20.25
CA PRO A 48 8.07 -11.00 19.20
C PRO A 48 7.53 -12.16 18.35
N PHE A 49 7.19 -11.89 17.10
CA PHE A 49 6.60 -12.88 16.19
C PHE A 49 7.71 -13.57 15.37
N GLU A 50 7.93 -14.88 15.58
CA GLU A 50 8.87 -15.68 14.77
C GLU A 50 8.36 -15.96 13.33
N ALA A 51 9.34 -16.17 12.43
CA ALA A 51 9.32 -16.52 10.99
C ALA A 51 8.68 -15.54 9.97
N GLY A 52 9.43 -15.24 8.90
CA GLY A 52 9.19 -14.17 7.92
C GLY A 52 8.00 -14.34 6.97
N PHE A 53 7.83 -13.39 6.04
CA PHE A 53 6.81 -13.45 5.01
C PHE A 53 7.14 -14.49 3.92
N LEU A 54 6.13 -15.20 3.42
CA LEU A 54 6.21 -16.07 2.24
C LEU A 54 5.89 -15.25 0.98
N GLY A 55 6.83 -15.17 0.05
CA GLY A 55 6.59 -14.59 -1.27
C GLY A 55 5.81 -15.56 -2.16
N GLU A 56 4.87 -15.04 -2.96
CA GLU A 56 4.12 -15.82 -3.94
C GLU A 56 5.02 -16.36 -5.08
N LYS A 57 6.06 -15.60 -5.43
CA LYS A 57 7.02 -15.95 -6.47
C LYS A 57 8.40 -16.17 -5.85
N SER A 58 9.11 -17.18 -6.35
CA SER A 58 10.54 -17.31 -6.05
C SER A 58 11.31 -16.17 -6.71
N ARG A 59 12.54 -15.94 -6.24
CA ARG A 59 13.43 -14.94 -6.83
C ARG A 59 13.70 -15.23 -8.30
N GLU A 60 13.93 -16.49 -8.64
CA GLU A 60 14.21 -16.95 -10.00
C GLU A 60 13.00 -16.72 -10.91
N GLN A 61 11.79 -16.99 -10.42
CA GLN A 61 10.57 -16.73 -11.17
C GLN A 61 10.35 -15.23 -11.38
N TYR A 62 10.57 -14.40 -10.36
CA TYR A 62 10.45 -12.95 -10.50
C TYR A 62 11.44 -12.39 -11.54
N ILE A 63 12.69 -12.88 -11.55
CA ILE A 63 13.69 -12.49 -12.56
C ILE A 63 13.24 -12.89 -13.96
N LYS A 64 12.68 -14.10 -14.14
CA LYS A 64 12.13 -14.53 -15.43
C LYS A 64 10.97 -13.65 -15.88
N ASP A 65 10.06 -13.29 -14.97
CA ASP A 65 8.94 -12.39 -15.26
C ASP A 65 9.43 -11.00 -15.68
N VAL A 66 10.48 -10.47 -15.03
CA VAL A 66 11.12 -9.20 -15.43
C VAL A 66 11.69 -9.30 -16.85
N SER A 67 12.40 -10.39 -17.18
CA SER A 67 12.93 -10.59 -18.54
C SER A 67 11.81 -10.60 -19.58
N LYS A 68 10.69 -11.27 -19.28
CA LYS A 68 9.52 -11.30 -20.15
C LYS A 68 8.87 -9.92 -20.31
N CYS A 69 8.77 -9.13 -19.24
CA CYS A 69 8.32 -7.75 -19.33
C CYS A 69 9.22 -6.90 -20.25
N LEU A 70 10.54 -7.11 -20.20
CA LEU A 70 11.48 -6.42 -21.08
C LEU A 70 11.36 -6.85 -22.55
N GLU A 71 11.05 -8.13 -22.81
CA GLU A 71 10.73 -8.61 -24.16
C GLU A 71 9.47 -7.92 -24.70
N TYR A 72 8.37 -7.88 -23.93
CA TYR A 72 7.16 -7.15 -24.33
C TYR A 72 7.42 -5.67 -24.63
N ILE A 73 8.28 -5.01 -23.85
CA ILE A 73 8.65 -3.61 -24.12
C ILE A 73 9.45 -3.48 -25.43
N LYS A 74 10.37 -4.42 -25.71
CA LYS A 74 11.17 -4.41 -26.95
C LYS A 74 10.32 -4.68 -28.19
N ASP A 75 9.34 -5.56 -28.06
CA ASP A 75 8.43 -5.93 -29.15
C ASP A 75 7.38 -4.83 -29.41
N GLY A 76 7.33 -3.79 -28.56
CA GLY A 76 6.46 -2.63 -28.71
C GLY A 76 5.06 -2.80 -28.10
N GLU A 77 4.84 -3.85 -27.31
CA GLU A 77 3.54 -4.14 -26.67
C GLU A 77 3.18 -3.14 -25.56
N SER A 78 4.19 -2.55 -24.90
CA SER A 78 4.01 -1.47 -23.93
C SER A 78 5.29 -0.63 -23.77
N TYR A 79 5.16 0.61 -23.30
CA TYR A 79 6.30 1.45 -22.92
C TYR A 79 6.73 1.22 -21.45
N GLU A 80 5.83 0.74 -20.59
CA GLU A 80 6.06 0.50 -19.17
C GLU A 80 5.15 -0.62 -18.65
N LEU A 81 5.70 -1.48 -17.79
CA LEU A 81 4.96 -2.56 -17.13
C LEU A 81 5.25 -2.53 -15.63
N CYS A 82 4.20 -2.45 -14.81
CA CYS A 82 4.30 -2.49 -13.36
C CYS A 82 4.17 -3.94 -12.87
N LEU A 83 5.29 -4.67 -12.81
CA LEU A 83 5.32 -6.02 -12.25
C LEU A 83 5.21 -5.96 -10.73
N THR A 84 4.23 -6.65 -10.16
CA THR A 84 4.01 -6.77 -8.71
C THR A 84 4.07 -8.23 -8.26
N SER A 85 4.28 -8.43 -6.96
CA SER A 85 4.32 -9.76 -6.32
C SER A 85 3.69 -9.66 -4.93
N GLN A 86 2.97 -10.70 -4.52
CA GLN A 86 2.35 -10.74 -3.19
C GLN A 86 3.26 -11.41 -2.17
N MET A 87 3.22 -10.90 -0.93
CA MET A 87 3.79 -11.56 0.24
C MET A 87 2.66 -11.91 1.22
N ARG A 88 2.71 -13.11 1.81
CA ARG A 88 1.70 -13.62 2.74
C ARG A 88 2.38 -14.11 4.01
N LYS A 89 1.76 -13.89 5.16
CA LYS A 89 2.19 -14.47 6.43
C LYS A 89 0.95 -14.89 7.19
N THR A 90 0.95 -16.13 7.69
CA THR A 90 -0.06 -16.55 8.67
C THR A 90 0.27 -15.88 9.98
N VAL A 91 -0.68 -15.11 10.49
CA VAL A 91 -0.63 -14.49 11.81
C VAL A 91 -1.69 -15.16 12.69
N GLY A 92 -1.46 -15.15 14.00
CA GLY A 92 -2.47 -15.52 14.98
C GLY A 92 -3.47 -14.37 15.14
N GLU A 93 -4.11 -14.31 16.31
CA GLU A 93 -4.90 -13.12 16.67
C GLU A 93 -4.00 -11.88 16.68
N ILE A 94 -4.43 -10.85 15.96
CA ILE A 94 -3.70 -9.58 15.82
C ILE A 94 -4.66 -8.42 16.06
N ASP A 95 -4.21 -7.45 16.85
CA ASP A 95 -4.86 -6.15 16.95
C ASP A 95 -4.61 -5.39 15.63
N SER A 96 -5.58 -5.43 14.72
CA SER A 96 -5.47 -4.81 13.40
C SER A 96 -5.43 -3.29 13.46
N LEU A 97 -6.08 -2.68 14.45
CA LEU A 97 -6.03 -1.23 14.67
C LEU A 97 -4.65 -0.85 15.23
N GLY A 98 -4.14 -1.58 16.21
CA GLY A 98 -2.78 -1.41 16.74
C GLY A 98 -1.72 -1.54 15.64
N LEU A 99 -1.86 -2.53 14.76
CA LEU A 99 -0.99 -2.66 13.58
C LEU A 99 -1.09 -1.44 12.66
N TYR A 100 -2.29 -0.95 12.37
CA TYR A 100 -2.47 0.24 11.53
C TYR A 100 -1.87 1.49 12.17
N LEU A 101 -2.04 1.70 13.48
CA LEU A 101 -1.46 2.83 14.20
C LEU A 101 0.07 2.78 14.14
N HIS A 102 0.65 1.60 14.35
CA HIS A 102 2.09 1.40 14.19
C HIS A 102 2.57 1.67 12.76
N LEU A 103 1.82 1.19 11.76
CA LEU A 103 2.10 1.45 10.35
C LEU A 103 2.05 2.95 10.04
N ARG A 104 1.06 3.67 10.56
CA ARG A 104 0.86 5.10 10.34
C ARG A 104 1.95 5.95 10.98
N GLU A 105 2.47 5.53 12.13
CA GLU A 105 3.61 6.16 12.79
C GLU A 105 4.91 5.95 12.00
N ARG A 106 5.16 4.71 11.54
CA ARG A 106 6.41 4.33 10.87
C ARG A 106 6.48 4.74 9.40
N ASN A 107 5.35 4.70 8.70
CA ASN A 107 5.24 5.03 7.29
C ASN A 107 4.03 5.96 7.09
N PRO A 108 4.11 7.23 7.52
CA PRO A 108 3.03 8.17 7.35
C PRO A 108 2.79 8.45 5.87
N ALA A 109 1.54 8.37 5.43
CA ALA A 109 1.16 8.65 4.06
C ALA A 109 -0.14 9.45 3.96
N PRO A 110 -0.27 10.35 2.98
CA PRO A 110 -1.43 11.22 2.80
C PRO A 110 -2.73 10.46 2.52
N TYR A 111 -2.64 9.25 1.96
CA TYR A 111 -3.80 8.42 1.63
C TYR A 111 -3.76 7.10 2.41
N ALA A 112 -3.61 7.21 3.74
CA ALA A 112 -3.65 6.08 4.66
C ALA A 112 -5.08 5.80 5.14
N ALA A 113 -5.43 4.52 5.29
CA ALA A 113 -6.76 4.10 5.73
C ALA A 113 -6.70 2.79 6.52
N TRP A 114 -7.62 2.65 7.47
CA TRP A 114 -7.95 1.39 8.13
C TRP A 114 -9.41 1.08 7.83
N LEU A 115 -9.67 -0.07 7.21
CA LEU A 115 -11.01 -0.53 6.88
C LEU A 115 -11.22 -1.89 7.53
N ASN A 116 -12.23 -1.99 8.38
CA ASN A 116 -12.56 -3.21 9.10
C ASN A 116 -13.89 -3.78 8.59
N PHE A 117 -13.83 -4.92 7.92
CA PHE A 117 -14.96 -5.67 7.42
C PHE A 117 -15.18 -6.89 8.32
N SER A 118 -15.63 -6.65 9.55
CA SER A 118 -15.71 -7.70 10.58
C SER A 118 -16.66 -8.86 10.21
N ASN A 119 -17.66 -8.62 9.36
CA ASN A 119 -18.54 -9.67 8.85
C ASN A 119 -17.80 -10.68 7.93
N GLU A 120 -16.69 -10.25 7.34
CA GLU A 120 -15.91 -11.00 6.35
C GLU A 120 -14.55 -11.46 6.91
N ASP A 121 -14.32 -11.28 8.22
CA ASP A 121 -13.03 -11.55 8.89
C ASP A 121 -11.84 -10.90 8.14
N LEU A 122 -12.08 -9.71 7.59
CA LEU A 122 -11.16 -8.98 6.71
C LEU A 122 -10.84 -7.60 7.27
N CYS A 123 -9.55 -7.27 7.31
CA CYS A 123 -9.09 -5.93 7.65
C CYS A 123 -8.04 -5.44 6.64
N ILE A 124 -8.17 -4.18 6.23
CA ILE A 124 -7.25 -3.51 5.31
C ILE A 124 -6.52 -2.41 6.06
N CYS A 125 -5.20 -2.51 6.14
CA CYS A 125 -4.30 -1.47 6.65
C CYS A 125 -3.52 -0.89 5.46
N CYS A 126 -3.92 0.31 5.03
CA CYS A 126 -3.35 1.00 3.88
C CYS A 126 -2.46 2.16 4.32
N SER A 127 -1.27 2.26 3.73
CA SER A 127 -0.45 3.46 3.75
C SER A 127 -0.03 3.81 2.31
N SER A 128 -0.91 4.52 1.59
CA SER A 128 -0.65 4.92 0.20
C SER A 128 -0.10 6.35 0.12
N PRO A 129 1.04 6.53 -0.58
CA PRO A 129 1.61 7.85 -0.82
C PRO A 129 0.96 8.58 -2.02
N GLU A 130 0.25 7.86 -2.88
CA GLU A 130 -0.15 8.32 -4.20
C GLU A 130 -1.66 8.42 -4.34
N ARG A 131 -2.12 9.48 -5.01
CA ARG A 131 -3.54 9.64 -5.31
C ARG A 131 -3.82 9.05 -6.67
N PHE A 132 -4.67 8.02 -6.68
CA PHE A 132 -5.24 7.55 -7.93
C PHE A 132 -6.17 8.59 -8.55
N LEU A 133 -7.26 8.95 -7.86
CA LEU A 133 -8.25 9.89 -8.38
C LEU A 133 -8.99 10.61 -7.25
N ARG A 134 -9.35 11.88 -7.47
CA ARG A 134 -10.27 12.66 -6.62
C ARG A 134 -11.21 13.44 -7.53
N LEU A 135 -12.51 13.35 -7.27
CA LEU A 135 -13.53 14.24 -7.82
C LEU A 135 -13.98 15.21 -6.71
N ASP A 136 -13.96 16.52 -6.97
CA ASP A 136 -14.46 17.51 -6.02
C ASP A 136 -15.92 17.92 -6.30
N ARG A 137 -16.48 18.78 -5.43
CA ARG A 137 -17.88 19.24 -5.53
C ARG A 137 -18.16 20.14 -6.74
N ASN A 138 -17.12 20.73 -7.33
CA ASN A 138 -17.23 21.54 -8.53
C ASN A 138 -17.10 20.70 -9.80
N GLY A 139 -16.94 19.38 -9.67
CA GLY A 139 -16.75 18.46 -10.79
C GLY A 139 -15.30 18.37 -11.27
N ILE A 140 -14.32 18.86 -10.51
CA ILE A 140 -12.91 18.81 -10.91
C ILE A 140 -12.34 17.43 -10.56
N LEU A 141 -11.76 16.79 -11.57
CA LEU A 141 -11.07 15.51 -11.45
C LEU A 141 -9.55 15.72 -11.33
N GLU A 142 -8.91 15.19 -10.29
CA GLU A 142 -7.47 15.32 -10.03
C GLU A 142 -6.83 13.94 -9.73
N ALA A 143 -5.76 13.62 -10.44
CA ALA A 143 -4.83 12.52 -10.13
C ALA A 143 -3.46 13.10 -9.75
N LYS A 144 -2.68 12.39 -8.92
CA LYS A 144 -1.31 12.80 -8.57
C LYS A 144 -0.32 11.66 -8.79
N PRO A 145 -0.03 11.31 -10.06
CA PRO A 145 0.86 10.20 -10.36
C PRO A 145 2.28 10.48 -9.86
N ILE A 146 2.97 9.44 -9.40
CA ILE A 146 4.37 9.54 -8.94
C ILE A 146 5.24 8.61 -9.78
N LYS A 147 6.27 9.17 -10.42
CA LYS A 147 7.26 8.40 -11.18
C LYS A 147 8.66 8.73 -10.73
N GLY A 148 9.47 7.68 -10.60
CA GLY A 148 10.82 7.79 -10.06
C GLY A 148 10.84 7.65 -8.55
N THR A 149 11.75 6.81 -8.07
CA THR A 149 11.95 6.59 -6.64
C THR A 149 13.44 6.43 -6.38
N ILE A 150 13.91 7.09 -5.33
CA ILE A 150 15.22 6.85 -4.73
C ILE A 150 15.06 6.69 -3.23
N ALA A 151 15.96 5.94 -2.58
CA ALA A 151 15.99 5.87 -1.13
C ALA A 151 16.37 7.24 -0.54
N ARG A 152 15.95 7.50 0.70
CA ARG A 152 16.44 8.67 1.44
C ARG A 152 17.91 8.46 1.82
N GLY A 153 18.67 9.55 1.87
CA GLY A 153 20.04 9.53 2.38
C GLY A 153 20.08 9.32 3.89
N VAL A 154 21.19 8.79 4.39
CA VAL A 154 21.44 8.63 5.83
C VAL A 154 21.79 9.99 6.45
N THR A 155 22.45 10.87 5.69
CA THR A 155 22.73 12.25 6.07
C THR A 155 21.98 13.24 5.19
N SER A 156 21.86 14.50 5.63
CA SER A 156 21.20 15.54 4.84
C SER A 156 21.91 15.80 3.51
N GLU A 157 23.23 15.73 3.49
CA GLU A 157 24.05 15.93 2.31
C GLU A 157 23.84 14.80 1.30
N GLU A 158 23.83 13.55 1.77
CA GLU A 158 23.54 12.40 0.92
C GLU A 158 22.12 12.46 0.36
N ASP A 159 21.14 12.86 1.17
CA ASP A 159 19.74 12.97 0.76
C ASP A 159 19.56 14.02 -0.34
N GLU A 160 20.20 15.19 -0.23
CA GLU A 160 20.20 16.21 -1.28
C GLU A 160 20.90 15.72 -2.56
N GLN A 161 22.01 14.98 -2.44
CA GLN A 161 22.67 14.37 -3.61
C GLN A 161 21.76 13.35 -4.30
N LEU A 162 21.07 12.49 -3.55
CA LEU A 162 20.14 11.50 -4.09
C LEU A 162 18.93 12.17 -4.75
N LYS A 163 18.41 13.25 -4.14
CA LYS A 163 17.35 14.08 -4.73
C LYS A 163 17.76 14.70 -6.05
N LEU A 164 18.93 15.35 -6.11
CA LEU A 164 19.47 15.91 -7.36
C LEU A 164 19.67 14.81 -8.40
N LYS A 165 20.21 13.65 -8.00
CA LYS A 165 20.39 12.48 -8.88
C LYS A 165 19.06 11.99 -9.45
N LEU A 166 17.99 11.95 -8.66
CA LEU A 166 16.65 11.60 -9.13
C LEU A 166 16.13 12.65 -10.11
N GLN A 167 16.27 13.94 -9.77
CA GLN A 167 15.81 15.07 -10.57
C GLN A 167 16.47 15.14 -11.96
N TYR A 168 17.74 14.76 -12.09
CA TYR A 168 18.47 14.82 -13.37
C TYR A 168 18.49 13.49 -14.14
N ARG A 169 17.84 12.44 -13.65
CA ARG A 169 17.85 11.13 -14.32
C ARG A 169 16.91 11.14 -15.53
N ILE A 170 17.50 11.16 -16.73
CA ILE A 170 16.79 11.28 -18.02
C ILE A 170 15.71 10.22 -18.21
N LYS A 171 15.96 8.96 -17.81
CA LYS A 171 14.97 7.86 -17.89
C LYS A 171 13.67 8.12 -17.11
N LEU A 172 13.65 9.07 -16.18
CA LEU A 172 12.47 9.42 -15.37
C LEU A 172 11.70 10.63 -15.91
N LYS A 173 12.27 11.35 -16.90
CA LYS A 173 11.68 12.56 -17.49
C LYS A 173 10.88 12.30 -18.77
N ILE A 174 10.89 11.06 -19.28
CA ILE A 174 10.14 10.69 -20.46
C ILE A 174 8.76 10.18 -20.00
N LEU A 175 7.85 11.15 -19.87
CA LEU A 175 6.40 11.11 -20.06
C LEU A 175 5.93 12.56 -20.17
#